data_AF-A0A840Q376-F1
#
_entry.id   AF-A0A840Q376-F1
#
_cell.length_a   1.000
_cell.length_b   1.000
_cell.length_c   1.000
_cell.angle_alpha   90.00
_cell.angle_beta   90.00
_cell.angle_gamma   90.00
#
_symmetry.space_group_name_H-M   'P 1'
#
loop_
_entity.id
_entity.type
_entity.pdbx_description
1 polymer ?
#
loop_
_entity_poly.entity_id
_entity_poly.type
_entity_poly.pdbx_seq_one_letter_code
_entity_poly.pdbx_strand_id
1 'polypeptide(L)'
;MEDADSVVPLRPGFDIQVRGFNRTQVIEHLELLEDQLRLVTIDRNEAAQLNSDLRKLCDDTRRSLDEAERRLKRIESSDTGLPAASQRVQNMLSIAEDEVQTLRDQAKRHADTIRGTAETEARELLSAAEQAASELRNECNELVTDVESRRARLHREHDQKVSDLRTREQRLRQNIRNEYKRTMSIAQEEADELITDTRRQCSQLDAESERMRLTTLEEVRTKRQQLEELQNAVLSAMDNARQTLDASVASLRNHDFATELTADGDSEPVEPVEQQSVRLPEQRDDVQTYTIPIERQHTNGTAPKPGPARRN
;
A
#
# COMPACT_ATOMS: atom_id res chain seq x y z
N MET A 1 75.41 107.57 29.47
CA MET A 1 74.44 108.39 28.73
C MET A 1 73.41 108.78 29.78
N GLU A 2 73.69 109.90 30.44
CA GLU A 2 73.07 111.21 30.12
C GLU A 2 71.60 111.11 30.52
N ASP A 3 71.20 111.64 31.67
CA ASP A 3 70.93 113.06 31.78
C ASP A 3 71.43 113.67 33.11
N ALA A 4 72.50 114.45 33.00
CA ALA A 4 72.86 115.50 33.94
C ALA A 4 72.39 116.82 33.31
N ASP A 5 71.16 117.25 33.62
CA ASP A 5 70.67 118.64 33.56
C ASP A 5 69.13 118.72 33.56
N SER A 6 68.47 118.11 34.55
CA SER A 6 67.09 118.53 34.86
C SER A 6 67.15 119.83 35.67
N VAL A 7 67.44 120.93 34.99
CA VAL A 7 67.38 122.29 35.56
C VAL A 7 65.94 122.52 36.02
N VAL A 8 65.71 122.41 37.32
CA VAL A 8 64.47 122.85 37.95
C VAL A 8 64.40 124.36 37.73
N PRO A 9 63.40 124.89 37.00
CA PRO A 9 63.31 126.32 36.80
C PRO A 9 63.06 126.99 38.15
N LEU A 10 64.04 127.75 38.66
CA LEU A 10 63.82 128.62 39.81
C LEU A 10 62.79 129.67 39.39
N ARG A 11 61.56 129.50 39.89
CA ARG A 11 60.46 130.43 39.64
C ARG A 11 60.81 131.81 40.23
N PRO A 12 60.35 132.91 39.59
CA PRO A 12 60.70 134.26 39.98
C PRO A 12 60.40 134.50 41.46
N GLY A 13 61.35 135.13 42.16
CA GLY A 13 61.28 135.35 43.61
C GLY A 13 60.02 136.11 44.05
N PHE A 14 59.66 135.97 45.31
CA PHE A 14 58.46 136.60 45.88
C PHE A 14 58.51 138.14 45.78
N ASP A 15 57.37 138.76 45.46
CA ASP A 15 57.26 140.23 45.42
C ASP A 15 57.41 140.84 46.83
N ILE A 16 58.07 142.01 46.93
CA ILE A 16 58.35 142.70 48.21
C ILE A 16 57.30 143.79 48.46
N GLN A 17 56.64 143.74 49.63
CA GLN A 17 55.77 144.79 50.16
C GLN A 17 56.48 145.61 51.25
N VAL A 18 55.94 146.79 51.60
CA VAL A 18 56.54 147.82 52.50
C VAL A 18 57.01 147.26 53.86
N ARG A 19 56.59 146.04 54.21
CA ARG A 19 57.11 145.31 55.36
C ARG A 19 57.21 143.79 55.10
N GLY A 20 58.03 143.37 54.13
CA GLY A 20 58.38 141.96 53.89
C GLY A 20 57.88 141.38 52.56
N PHE A 21 57.99 140.05 52.37
CA PHE A 21 57.51 139.37 51.15
C PHE A 21 55.97 139.27 51.11
N ASN A 22 55.40 139.17 49.90
CA ASN A 22 53.98 138.90 49.69
C ASN A 22 53.60 137.54 50.30
N ARG A 23 52.94 137.59 51.45
CA ARG A 23 52.58 136.41 52.24
C ARG A 23 51.75 135.39 51.45
N THR A 24 50.88 135.83 50.55
CA THR A 24 50.03 134.94 49.76
C THR A 24 50.85 134.12 48.76
N GLN A 25 51.80 134.75 48.04
CA GLN A 25 52.69 134.06 47.11
C GLN A 25 53.62 133.05 47.80
N VAL A 26 54.09 133.38 49.01
CA VAL A 26 54.93 132.47 49.81
C VAL A 26 54.12 131.26 50.29
N ILE A 27 52.87 131.46 50.72
CA ILE A 27 51.99 130.37 51.15
C ILE A 27 51.65 129.45 49.98
N GLU A 28 51.23 129.98 48.83
CA GLU A 28 50.93 129.16 47.64
C GLU A 28 52.14 128.35 47.17
N HIS A 29 53.35 128.91 47.25
CA HIS A 29 54.59 128.21 46.91
C HIS A 29 54.95 127.13 47.94
N LEU A 30 54.76 127.40 49.24
CA LEU A 30 54.94 126.40 50.29
C LEU A 30 53.94 125.26 50.12
N GLU A 31 52.68 125.56 49.81
CA GLU A 31 51.65 124.54 49.53
C GLU A 31 52.04 123.69 48.30
N LEU A 32 52.51 124.32 47.21
CA LEU A 32 53.00 123.58 46.03
C LEU A 32 54.23 122.72 46.33
N LEU A 33 55.19 123.21 47.13
CA LEU A 33 56.34 122.42 47.57
C LEU A 33 55.92 121.27 48.50
N GLU A 34 54.99 121.51 49.41
CA GLU A 34 54.43 120.48 50.27
C GLU A 34 53.73 119.39 49.46
N ASP A 35 52.97 119.76 48.42
CA ASP A 35 52.31 118.81 47.52
C ASP A 35 53.31 118.05 46.65
N GLN A 36 54.35 118.71 46.13
CA GLN A 36 55.45 118.05 45.42
C GLN A 36 56.22 117.08 46.33
N LEU A 37 56.50 117.48 47.57
CA LEU A 37 57.18 116.63 48.56
C LEU A 37 56.30 115.43 48.93
N ARG A 38 54.98 115.63 49.06
CA ARG A 38 54.02 114.53 49.26
C ARG A 38 54.02 113.57 48.08
N LEU A 39 53.96 114.06 46.85
CA LEU A 39 53.97 113.23 45.64
C LEU A 39 55.27 112.42 45.53
N VAL A 40 56.44 113.05 45.69
CA VAL A 40 57.73 112.35 45.67
C VAL A 40 57.84 111.34 46.82
N THR A 41 57.25 111.63 47.98
CA THR A 41 57.21 110.68 49.10
C THR A 41 56.33 109.49 48.79
N ILE A 42 55.18 109.69 48.13
CA ILE A 42 54.31 108.62 47.65
C ILE A 42 55.06 107.77 46.62
N ASP A 43 55.62 108.38 45.59
CA ASP A 43 56.37 107.68 44.54
C ASP A 43 57.55 106.88 45.10
N ARG A 44 58.29 107.46 46.06
CA ARG A 44 59.38 106.77 46.75
C ARG A 44 58.87 105.57 47.54
N ASN A 45 57.76 105.72 48.25
CA ASN A 45 57.18 104.64 49.04
C ASN A 45 56.63 103.53 48.12
N GLU A 46 55.99 103.87 47.00
CA GLU A 46 55.54 102.93 45.98
C GLU A 46 56.73 102.20 45.35
N ALA A 47 57.79 102.91 44.96
CA ALA A 47 59.01 102.30 44.44
C ALA A 47 59.68 101.38 45.48
N ALA A 48 59.67 101.74 46.76
CA ALA A 48 60.18 100.90 47.84
C ALA A 48 59.34 99.63 48.02
N GLN A 49 58.01 99.72 47.91
CA GLN A 49 57.09 98.58 47.94
C GLN A 49 57.34 97.64 46.74
N LEU A 50 57.39 98.18 45.51
CA LEU A 50 57.67 97.41 44.30
C LEU A 50 59.02 96.69 44.37
N ASN A 51 60.06 97.36 44.88
CA ASN A 51 61.36 96.72 45.09
C ASN A 51 61.31 95.61 46.15
N SER A 52 60.53 95.78 47.21
CA SER A 52 60.33 94.73 48.21
C SER A 52 59.63 93.52 47.61
N ASP A 53 58.60 93.73 46.79
CA ASP A 53 57.84 92.65 46.17
C ASP A 53 58.63 91.93 45.08
N LEU A 54 59.41 92.64 44.27
CA LEU A 54 60.34 92.03 43.32
C LEU A 54 61.39 91.17 44.03
N ARG A 55 61.92 91.62 45.17
CA ARG A 55 62.87 90.81 45.97
C ARG A 55 62.21 89.52 46.48
N LYS A 56 60.98 89.59 46.98
CA LYS A 56 60.22 88.40 47.41
C LYS A 56 60.04 87.42 46.25
N LEU A 57 59.62 87.92 45.07
CA LEU A 57 59.44 87.07 43.89
C LEU A 57 60.75 86.41 43.43
N CYS A 58 61.85 87.15 43.44
CA CYS A 58 63.17 86.60 43.15
C CYS A 58 63.59 85.53 44.16
N ASP A 59 63.31 85.72 45.45
CA ASP A 59 63.64 84.74 46.47
C ASP A 59 62.76 83.48 46.34
N ASP A 60 61.48 83.61 46.05
CA ASP A 60 60.56 82.49 45.87
C ASP A 60 60.89 81.67 44.62
N THR A 61 61.21 82.33 43.51
CA THR A 61 61.64 81.65 42.28
C THR A 61 62.97 80.92 42.47
N ARG A 62 63.93 81.51 43.20
CA ARG A 62 65.18 80.84 43.58
C ARG A 62 64.94 79.59 44.42
N ARG A 63 64.07 79.69 45.44
CA ARG A 63 63.70 78.52 46.28
C ARG A 63 63.06 77.41 45.46
N SER A 64 62.16 77.74 44.53
CA SER A 64 61.51 76.76 43.66
C SER A 64 62.50 76.08 42.71
N LEU A 65 63.49 76.82 42.20
CA LEU A 65 64.55 76.26 41.36
C LEU A 65 65.42 75.28 42.17
N ASP A 66 65.87 75.69 43.35
CA ASP A 66 66.66 74.84 44.25
C ASP A 66 65.91 73.55 44.61
N GLU A 67 64.60 73.63 44.85
CA GLU A 67 63.78 72.46 45.14
C GLU A 67 63.67 71.51 43.94
N ALA A 68 63.44 72.05 42.74
CA ALA A 68 63.39 71.27 41.50
C ALA A 68 64.75 70.58 41.21
N GLU A 69 65.86 71.29 41.39
CA GLU A 69 67.21 70.73 41.24
C GLU A 69 67.47 69.60 42.24
N ARG A 70 67.07 69.76 43.51
CA ARG A 70 67.20 68.71 44.52
C ARG A 70 66.37 67.47 44.18
N ARG A 71 65.17 67.65 43.59
CA ARG A 71 64.33 66.53 43.11
C ARG A 71 64.98 65.80 41.95
N LEU A 72 65.55 66.53 40.98
CA LEU A 72 66.29 65.95 39.85
C LEU A 72 67.52 65.17 40.32
N LYS A 73 68.36 65.79 41.15
CA LYS A 73 69.55 65.12 41.72
C LYS A 73 69.19 63.85 42.48
N ARG A 74 68.05 63.82 43.19
CA ARG A 74 67.56 62.63 43.90
C ARG A 74 67.11 61.51 42.94
N ILE A 75 66.51 61.86 41.80
CA ILE A 75 66.13 60.88 40.77
C ILE A 75 67.38 60.32 40.09
N GLU A 76 68.33 61.18 39.76
CA GLU A 76 69.63 60.80 39.17
C GLU A 76 70.48 59.94 40.11
N SER A 77 70.53 60.28 41.40
CA SER A 77 71.31 59.54 42.41
C SER A 77 70.61 58.30 42.95
N SER A 78 69.35 58.06 42.57
CA SER A 78 68.68 56.81 42.94
C SER A 78 69.26 55.67 42.09
N ASP A 79 69.52 54.51 42.70
CA ASP A 79 69.91 53.26 41.99
C ASP A 79 68.86 52.78 40.97
N THR A 80 67.75 53.50 40.86
CA THR A 80 66.67 53.35 39.88
C THR A 80 66.60 54.48 38.86
N GLY A 81 67.66 55.29 38.72
CA GLY A 81 67.69 56.45 37.82
C GLY A 81 67.32 56.10 36.37
N LEU A 82 66.92 57.13 35.61
CA LEU A 82 66.42 57.05 34.23
C LEU A 82 67.15 56.04 33.30
N PRO A 83 68.49 55.89 33.33
CA PRO A 83 69.18 54.91 32.50
C PRO A 83 68.93 53.45 32.94
N ALA A 84 68.97 53.16 34.24
CA ALA A 84 68.75 51.83 34.80
C ALA A 84 67.27 51.41 34.76
N ALA A 85 66.34 52.37 34.84
CA ALA A 85 64.93 52.14 34.57
C ALA A 85 64.67 51.79 33.10
N SER A 86 65.26 52.55 32.16
CA SER A 86 65.13 52.29 30.72
C SER A 86 65.67 50.92 30.32
N GLN A 87 66.85 50.54 30.82
CA GLN A 87 67.43 49.22 30.54
C GLN A 87 66.55 48.06 31.07
N ARG A 88 65.95 48.21 32.25
CA ARG A 88 65.03 47.20 32.79
C ARG A 88 63.75 47.08 31.98
N VAL A 89 63.18 48.21 31.52
CA VAL A 89 62.00 48.20 30.64
C VAL A 89 62.34 47.53 29.32
N GLN A 90 63.50 47.81 28.74
CA GLN A 90 63.94 47.17 27.49
C GLN A 90 64.18 45.67 27.66
N ASN A 91 64.79 45.24 28.77
CA ASN A 91 64.92 43.81 29.10
C ASN A 91 63.55 43.15 29.34
N MET A 92 62.63 43.83 30.02
CA MET A 92 61.27 43.30 30.26
C MET A 92 60.49 43.16 28.96
N LEU A 93 60.60 44.13 28.04
CA LEU A 93 60.04 44.05 26.70
C LEU A 93 60.63 42.88 25.91
N SER A 94 61.95 42.70 25.94
CA SER A 94 62.60 41.56 25.29
C SER A 94 62.11 40.22 25.84
N ILE A 95 62.01 40.09 27.17
CA ILE A 95 61.48 38.87 27.82
C ILE A 95 60.02 38.65 27.43
N ALA A 96 59.20 39.70 27.40
CA ALA A 96 57.81 39.60 26.99
C ALA A 96 57.66 39.22 25.51
N GLU A 97 58.52 39.73 24.64
CA GLU A 97 58.56 39.35 23.22
C GLU A 97 58.92 37.87 23.05
N ASP A 98 59.95 37.40 23.77
CA ASP A 98 60.34 35.98 23.80
C ASP A 98 59.19 35.11 24.34
N GLU A 99 58.54 35.52 25.44
CA GLU A 99 57.41 34.79 26.01
C GLU A 99 56.23 34.72 25.03
N VAL A 100 55.87 35.83 24.38
CA VAL A 100 54.82 35.85 23.34
C VAL A 100 55.20 34.94 22.17
N GLN A 101 56.47 34.90 21.77
CA GLN A 101 56.93 34.03 20.69
C GLN A 101 56.81 32.55 21.09
N THR A 102 57.20 32.19 22.32
CA THR A 102 57.04 30.82 22.83
C THR A 102 55.57 30.41 22.92
N LEU A 103 54.68 31.29 23.38
CA LEU A 103 53.24 31.04 23.42
C LEU A 103 52.66 30.84 22.02
N ARG A 104 53.10 31.64 21.03
CA ARG A 104 52.69 31.45 19.63
C ARG A 104 53.13 30.11 19.08
N ASP A 105 54.37 29.71 19.36
CA ASP A 105 54.90 28.44 18.87
C ASP A 105 54.22 27.24 19.55
N GLN A 106 53.91 27.34 20.85
CA GLN A 106 53.10 26.34 21.55
C GLN A 106 51.68 26.27 20.98
N ALA A 107 51.02 27.41 20.79
CA ALA A 107 49.66 27.47 20.22
C ALA A 107 49.61 26.87 18.81
N LYS A 108 50.61 27.14 17.96
CA LYS A 108 50.73 26.53 16.63
C LYS A 108 50.89 25.01 16.71
N ARG A 109 51.81 24.52 17.56
CA ARG A 109 52.01 23.07 17.75
C ARG A 109 50.74 22.38 18.25
N HIS A 110 50.03 23.00 19.20
CA HIS A 110 48.75 22.47 19.68
C HIS A 110 47.70 22.46 18.59
N ALA A 111 47.58 23.53 17.81
CA ALA A 111 46.64 23.58 16.68
C ALA A 111 46.95 22.53 15.61
N ASP A 112 48.23 22.35 15.28
CA ASP A 112 48.67 21.32 14.32
C ASP A 112 48.42 19.91 14.86
N THR A 113 48.64 19.69 16.16
CA THR A 113 48.34 18.40 16.81
C THR A 113 46.85 18.11 16.76
N ILE A 114 46.00 19.04 17.20
CA ILE A 114 44.54 18.89 17.21
C ILE A 114 44.01 18.67 15.80
N ARG A 115 44.51 19.43 14.82
CA ARG A 115 44.14 19.25 13.42
C ARG A 115 44.57 17.89 12.90
N GLY A 116 45.80 17.48 13.18
CA GLY A 116 46.32 16.17 12.80
C GLY A 116 45.48 15.03 13.36
N THR A 117 45.16 15.06 14.66
CA THR A 117 44.33 14.03 15.31
C THR A 117 42.91 14.04 14.78
N ALA A 118 42.31 15.22 14.60
CA ALA A 118 40.96 15.33 14.05
C ALA A 118 40.87 14.82 12.61
N GLU A 119 41.89 15.10 11.78
CA GLU A 119 41.97 14.58 10.42
C GLU A 119 42.15 13.05 10.38
N THR A 120 42.97 12.48 11.27
CA THR A 120 43.14 11.02 11.34
C THR A 120 41.86 10.34 11.81
N GLU A 121 41.24 10.84 12.88
CA GLU A 121 39.97 10.32 13.39
C GLU A 121 38.86 10.42 12.34
N ALA A 122 38.76 11.54 11.62
CA ALA A 122 37.79 11.70 10.54
C ALA A 122 38.02 10.69 9.40
N ARG A 123 39.28 10.43 9.01
CA ARG A 123 39.61 9.43 7.98
C ARG A 123 39.29 8.01 8.45
N GLU A 124 39.55 7.69 9.72
CA GLU A 124 39.21 6.40 10.32
C GLU A 124 37.70 6.18 10.39
N LEU A 125 36.93 7.21 10.78
CA LEU A 125 35.47 7.14 10.80
C LEU A 125 34.89 6.97 9.40
N LEU A 126 35.43 7.69 8.41
CA LEU A 126 35.02 7.56 7.01
C LEU A 126 35.31 6.15 6.48
N SER A 127 36.50 5.61 6.72
CA SER A 127 36.85 4.27 6.25
C SER A 127 36.02 3.19 6.93
N ALA A 128 35.76 3.30 8.23
CA ALA A 128 34.87 2.39 8.97
C ALA A 128 33.43 2.46 8.45
N ALA A 129 32.92 3.67 8.16
CA ALA A 129 31.58 3.85 7.60
C ALA A 129 31.48 3.27 6.17
N GLU A 130 32.51 3.45 5.34
CA GLU A 130 32.58 2.86 4.00
C GLU A 130 32.61 1.33 4.05
N GLN A 131 33.40 0.76 4.97
CA GLN A 131 33.45 -0.70 5.19
C GLN A 131 32.09 -1.24 5.62
N ALA A 132 31.48 -0.66 6.65
CA ALA A 132 30.16 -1.08 7.12
C ALA A 132 29.09 -0.94 6.03
N ALA A 133 29.13 0.14 5.23
CA ALA A 133 28.22 0.31 4.10
C ALA A 133 28.44 -0.75 3.01
N SER A 134 29.69 -1.16 2.77
CA SER A 134 30.02 -2.21 1.81
C SER A 134 29.56 -3.59 2.28
N GLU A 135 29.73 -3.90 3.56
CA GLU A 135 29.27 -5.14 4.20
C GLU A 135 27.75 -5.25 4.12
N LEU A 136 27.02 -4.20 4.52
CA LEU A 136 25.56 -4.17 4.42
C LEU A 136 25.06 -4.33 2.98
N ARG A 137 25.76 -3.74 2.01
CA ARG A 137 25.43 -3.93 0.59
C ARG A 137 25.62 -5.37 0.15
N ASN A 138 26.71 -6.02 0.58
CA ASN A 138 26.98 -7.42 0.26
C ASN A 138 25.94 -8.33 0.90
N GLU A 139 25.62 -8.15 2.18
CA GLU A 139 24.57 -8.91 2.88
C GLU A 139 23.21 -8.74 2.20
N CYS A 140 22.84 -7.51 1.84
CA CYS A 140 21.60 -7.25 1.12
C CYS A 140 21.59 -7.93 -0.25
N ASN A 141 22.69 -7.89 -0.99
CA ASN A 141 22.80 -8.58 -2.28
C ASN A 141 22.68 -10.09 -2.11
N GLU A 142 23.36 -10.68 -1.13
CA GLU A 142 23.25 -12.11 -0.82
C GLU A 142 21.81 -12.51 -0.49
N LEU A 143 21.15 -11.77 0.41
CA LEU A 143 19.74 -12.00 0.75
C LEU A 143 18.80 -11.89 -0.45
N VAL A 144 19.02 -10.92 -1.34
CA VAL A 144 18.25 -10.78 -2.58
C VAL A 144 18.46 -12.01 -3.48
N THR A 145 19.72 -12.42 -3.69
CA THR A 145 20.02 -13.60 -4.52
C THR A 145 19.44 -14.88 -3.93
N ASP A 146 19.42 -15.03 -2.61
CA ASP A 146 18.83 -16.17 -1.91
C ASP A 146 17.30 -16.19 -2.06
N VAL A 147 16.65 -15.04 -1.90
CA VAL A 147 15.20 -14.93 -2.10
C VAL A 147 14.83 -15.21 -3.56
N GLU A 148 15.60 -14.69 -4.51
CA GLU A 148 15.40 -14.93 -5.94
C GLU A 148 15.61 -16.40 -6.30
N SER A 149 16.65 -17.04 -5.78
CA SER A 149 16.92 -18.47 -6.03
C SER A 149 15.83 -19.35 -5.42
N ARG A 150 15.37 -19.05 -4.20
CA ARG A 150 14.25 -19.74 -3.55
C ARG A 150 12.95 -19.54 -4.33
N ARG A 151 12.67 -18.33 -4.79
CA ARG A 151 11.50 -18.02 -5.63
C ARG A 151 11.56 -18.80 -6.94
N ALA A 152 12.71 -18.82 -7.63
CA ALA A 152 12.90 -19.56 -8.87
C ALA A 152 12.71 -21.07 -8.66
N ARG A 153 13.22 -21.63 -7.56
CA ARG A 153 13.01 -23.03 -7.20
C ARG A 153 11.53 -23.35 -6.97
N LEU A 154 10.82 -22.54 -6.19
CA LEU A 154 9.39 -22.75 -5.93
C LEU A 154 8.55 -22.66 -7.20
N HIS A 155 8.87 -21.72 -8.11
CA HIS A 155 8.19 -21.64 -9.42
C HIS A 155 8.43 -22.90 -10.25
N ARG A 156 9.68 -23.38 -10.34
CA ARG A 156 9.98 -24.64 -11.05
C ARG A 156 9.22 -25.83 -10.46
N GLU A 157 9.21 -25.97 -9.13
CA GLU A 157 8.48 -27.05 -8.46
C GLU A 157 6.97 -26.94 -8.69
N HIS A 158 6.42 -25.74 -8.68
CA HIS A 158 5.00 -25.50 -8.98
C HIS A 158 4.67 -25.84 -10.44
N ASP A 159 5.48 -25.39 -11.40
CA ASP A 159 5.27 -25.66 -12.82
C ASP A 159 5.36 -27.16 -13.13
N GLN A 160 6.30 -27.87 -12.49
CA GLN A 160 6.39 -29.33 -12.56
C GLN A 160 5.14 -30.00 -12.00
N LYS A 161 4.66 -29.59 -10.82
CA LYS A 161 3.43 -30.15 -10.25
C LYS A 161 2.21 -29.89 -11.13
N VAL A 162 2.10 -28.69 -11.71
CA VAL A 162 1.00 -28.35 -12.61
C VAL A 162 1.07 -29.16 -13.91
N SER A 163 2.26 -29.35 -14.49
CA SER A 163 2.42 -30.17 -15.69
C SER A 163 2.12 -31.66 -15.41
N ASP A 164 2.58 -32.19 -14.27
CA ASP A 164 2.27 -33.55 -13.82
C ASP A 164 0.76 -33.75 -13.60
N LEU A 165 0.09 -32.80 -12.95
CA LEU A 165 -1.36 -32.87 -12.75
C LEU A 165 -2.11 -32.82 -14.08
N ARG A 166 -1.71 -31.94 -15.01
CA ARG A 166 -2.31 -31.86 -16.36
C ARG A 166 -2.14 -33.16 -17.14
N THR A 167 -0.94 -33.76 -17.11
CA THR A 167 -0.71 -35.04 -17.81
C THR A 167 -1.51 -36.18 -17.20
N ARG A 168 -1.62 -36.25 -15.87
CA ARG A 168 -2.46 -37.24 -15.17
C ARG A 168 -3.94 -37.06 -15.50
N GLU A 169 -4.45 -35.82 -15.47
CA GLU A 169 -5.82 -35.51 -15.84
C GLU A 169 -6.11 -35.91 -17.29
N GLN A 170 -5.20 -35.60 -18.22
CA GLN A 170 -5.35 -35.97 -19.62
C GLN A 170 -5.39 -37.49 -19.80
N ARG A 171 -4.51 -38.24 -19.12
CA ARG A 171 -4.51 -39.70 -19.13
C ARG A 171 -5.81 -40.27 -18.58
N LEU A 172 -6.30 -39.74 -17.45
CA LEU A 172 -7.56 -40.19 -16.85
C LEU A 172 -8.74 -39.93 -17.79
N ARG A 173 -8.81 -38.74 -18.40
CA ARG A 173 -9.84 -38.41 -19.39
C ARG A 173 -9.79 -39.34 -20.60
N GLN A 174 -8.59 -39.68 -21.07
CA GLN A 174 -8.42 -40.61 -22.19
C GLN A 174 -8.87 -42.02 -21.80
N ASN A 175 -8.50 -42.50 -20.62
CA ASN A 175 -8.93 -43.81 -20.11
C ASN A 175 -10.45 -43.88 -19.97
N ILE A 176 -11.08 -42.88 -19.32
CA ILE A 176 -12.54 -42.81 -19.20
C ILE A 176 -13.21 -42.82 -20.57
N ARG A 177 -12.70 -42.04 -21.53
CA ARG A 177 -13.23 -42.02 -22.91
C ARG A 177 -13.10 -43.39 -23.58
N ASN A 178 -11.98 -44.08 -23.40
CA ASN A 178 -11.75 -45.39 -24.00
C ASN A 178 -12.67 -46.45 -23.38
N GLU A 179 -12.79 -46.48 -22.05
CA GLU A 179 -13.71 -47.40 -21.38
C GLU A 179 -15.16 -47.11 -21.76
N TYR A 180 -15.58 -45.84 -21.79
CA TYR A 180 -16.92 -45.46 -22.25
C TYR A 180 -17.19 -45.95 -23.68
N LYS A 181 -16.22 -45.78 -24.59
CA LYS A 181 -16.36 -46.29 -25.96
C LYS A 181 -16.51 -47.81 -26.01
N ARG A 182 -15.75 -48.56 -25.20
CA ARG A 182 -15.85 -50.02 -25.12
C ARG A 182 -17.20 -50.47 -24.55
N THR A 183 -17.64 -49.86 -23.45
CA THR A 183 -18.94 -50.21 -22.86
C THR A 183 -20.08 -49.88 -23.81
N MET A 184 -19.98 -48.77 -24.55
CA MET A 184 -20.97 -48.40 -25.55
C MET A 184 -20.94 -49.34 -26.76
N SER A 185 -19.77 -49.79 -27.23
CA SER A 185 -19.72 -50.75 -28.33
C SER A 185 -20.31 -52.09 -27.93
N ILE A 186 -19.99 -52.59 -26.73
CA ILE A 186 -20.57 -53.84 -26.20
C ILE A 186 -22.09 -53.72 -26.08
N ALA A 187 -22.60 -52.64 -25.48
CA ALA A 187 -24.04 -52.43 -25.36
C ALA A 187 -24.74 -52.29 -26.72
N GLN A 188 -24.07 -51.73 -27.73
CA GLN A 188 -24.57 -51.65 -29.10
C GLN A 188 -24.62 -53.03 -29.76
N GLU A 189 -23.55 -53.82 -29.63
CA GLU A 189 -23.48 -55.20 -30.12
C GLU A 189 -24.59 -56.07 -29.50
N GLU A 190 -24.76 -56.03 -28.18
CA GLU A 190 -25.83 -56.75 -27.47
C GLU A 190 -27.24 -56.30 -27.92
N ALA A 191 -27.43 -55.00 -28.13
CA ALA A 191 -28.70 -54.47 -28.62
C ALA A 191 -29.00 -54.94 -30.06
N ASP A 192 -28.00 -54.91 -30.94
CA ASP A 192 -28.12 -55.38 -32.32
C ASP A 192 -28.40 -56.88 -32.36
N GLU A 193 -27.71 -57.69 -31.55
CA GLU A 193 -27.97 -59.12 -31.39
C GLU A 193 -29.42 -59.37 -30.97
N LEU A 194 -29.90 -58.69 -29.92
CA LEU A 194 -31.28 -58.81 -29.45
C LEU A 194 -32.30 -58.40 -30.52
N ILE A 195 -32.02 -57.35 -31.29
CA ILE A 195 -32.86 -56.94 -32.43
C ILE A 195 -32.88 -58.03 -33.51
N THR A 196 -31.74 -58.64 -33.83
CA THR A 196 -31.69 -59.71 -34.85
C THR A 196 -32.41 -60.97 -34.39
N ASP A 197 -32.26 -61.37 -33.13
CA ASP A 197 -32.92 -62.54 -32.55
C ASP A 197 -34.43 -62.33 -32.45
N THR A 198 -34.88 -61.17 -31.99
CA THR A 198 -36.31 -60.83 -31.94
C THR A 198 -36.91 -60.80 -33.34
N ARG A 199 -36.23 -60.22 -34.34
CA ARG A 199 -36.66 -60.29 -35.75
C ARG A 199 -36.76 -61.72 -36.27
N ARG A 200 -35.79 -62.57 -35.93
CA ARG A 200 -35.79 -63.98 -36.30
C ARG A 200 -36.97 -64.72 -35.68
N GLN A 201 -37.22 -64.52 -34.39
CA GLN A 201 -38.35 -65.13 -33.68
C GLN A 201 -39.68 -64.66 -34.26
N CYS A 202 -39.86 -63.36 -34.52
CA CYS A 202 -41.04 -62.85 -35.20
C CYS A 202 -41.23 -63.53 -36.57
N SER A 203 -40.18 -63.61 -37.39
CA SER A 203 -40.27 -64.26 -38.70
C SER A 203 -40.63 -65.76 -38.62
N GLN A 204 -40.18 -66.45 -37.56
CA GLN A 204 -40.53 -67.86 -37.32
C GLN A 204 -41.99 -68.00 -36.93
N LEU A 205 -42.48 -67.18 -35.99
CA LEU A 205 -43.87 -67.17 -35.57
C LEU A 205 -44.80 -66.78 -36.73
N ASP A 206 -44.40 -65.81 -37.54
CA ASP A 206 -45.14 -65.42 -38.74
C ASP A 206 -45.22 -66.59 -39.74
N ALA A 207 -44.11 -67.28 -40.00
CA ALA A 207 -44.08 -68.44 -40.88
C ALA A 207 -44.88 -69.64 -40.32
N GLU A 208 -44.85 -69.88 -39.01
CA GLU A 208 -45.66 -70.92 -38.36
C GLU A 208 -47.15 -70.58 -38.42
N SER A 209 -47.52 -69.33 -38.13
CA SER A 209 -48.89 -68.82 -38.27
C SER A 209 -49.38 -68.95 -39.71
N GLU A 210 -48.55 -68.61 -40.70
CA GLU A 210 -48.87 -68.81 -42.11
C GLU A 210 -49.05 -70.28 -42.47
N ARG A 211 -48.20 -71.18 -41.98
CA ARG A 211 -48.36 -72.63 -42.19
C ARG A 211 -49.66 -73.14 -41.60
N MET A 212 -49.97 -72.78 -40.35
CA MET A 212 -51.23 -73.15 -39.70
C MET A 212 -52.44 -72.57 -40.42
N ARG A 213 -52.34 -71.35 -40.95
CA ARG A 213 -53.38 -70.74 -41.78
C ARG A 213 -53.57 -71.50 -43.09
N LEU A 214 -52.50 -71.98 -43.71
CA LEU A 214 -52.59 -72.77 -44.95
C LEU A 214 -53.19 -74.16 -44.69
N THR A 215 -52.77 -74.87 -43.64
CA THR A 215 -53.33 -76.18 -43.30
C THR A 215 -54.81 -76.08 -42.93
N THR A 216 -55.20 -75.10 -42.13
CA THR A 216 -56.62 -74.86 -41.83
C THR A 216 -57.44 -74.52 -43.08
N LEU A 217 -56.89 -73.74 -44.02
CA LEU A 217 -57.55 -73.49 -45.31
C LEU A 217 -57.67 -74.76 -46.16
N GLU A 218 -56.68 -75.64 -46.14
CA GLU A 218 -56.72 -76.94 -46.81
C GLU A 218 -57.77 -77.86 -46.17
N GLU A 219 -57.85 -77.95 -44.85
CA GLU A 219 -58.89 -78.70 -44.13
C GLU A 219 -60.29 -78.17 -44.42
N VAL A 220 -60.46 -76.85 -44.48
CA VAL A 220 -61.74 -76.24 -44.88
C VAL A 220 -62.08 -76.61 -46.32
N ARG A 221 -61.10 -76.63 -47.23
CA ARG A 221 -61.31 -77.06 -48.62
C ARG A 221 -61.70 -78.53 -48.71
N THR A 222 -61.03 -79.44 -47.99
CA THR A 222 -61.36 -80.86 -48.00
C THR A 222 -62.72 -81.14 -47.39
N LYS A 223 -63.05 -80.51 -46.25
CA LYS A 223 -64.40 -80.59 -45.66
C LYS A 223 -65.46 -80.04 -46.59
N ARG A 224 -65.18 -78.94 -47.30
CA ARG A 224 -66.09 -78.40 -48.31
C ARG A 224 -66.30 -79.38 -49.47
N GLN A 225 -65.24 -79.99 -49.98
CA GLN A 225 -65.35 -81.03 -51.01
C GLN A 225 -66.16 -82.23 -50.51
N GLN A 226 -65.93 -82.69 -49.28
CA GLN A 226 -66.71 -83.76 -48.66
C GLN A 226 -68.18 -83.38 -48.49
N LEU A 227 -68.48 -82.14 -48.09
CA LEU A 227 -69.86 -81.64 -48.02
C LEU A 227 -70.50 -81.56 -49.40
N GLU A 228 -69.77 -81.13 -50.43
CA GLU A 228 -70.24 -81.13 -51.82
C GLU A 228 -70.48 -82.57 -52.33
N GLU A 229 -69.61 -83.52 -52.01
CA GLU A 229 -69.78 -84.95 -52.31
C GLU A 229 -70.98 -85.56 -51.58
N LEU A 230 -71.13 -85.31 -50.28
CA LEU A 230 -72.29 -85.75 -49.49
C LEU A 230 -73.58 -85.10 -50.00
N GLN A 231 -73.55 -83.82 -50.36
CA GLN A 231 -74.68 -83.14 -50.96
C GLN A 231 -75.06 -83.80 -52.30
N ASN A 232 -74.09 -84.11 -53.16
CA ASN A 232 -74.35 -84.83 -54.41
C ASN A 232 -74.84 -86.28 -54.17
N ALA A 233 -74.33 -86.96 -53.14
CA ALA A 233 -74.78 -88.29 -52.75
C ALA A 233 -76.23 -88.27 -52.20
N VAL A 234 -76.58 -87.28 -51.39
CA VAL A 234 -77.96 -87.07 -50.91
C VAL A 234 -78.87 -86.69 -52.06
N LEU A 235 -78.45 -85.80 -52.97
CA LEU A 235 -79.22 -85.44 -54.16
C LEU A 235 -79.44 -86.67 -55.05
N SER A 236 -78.42 -87.47 -55.31
CA SER A 236 -78.57 -88.72 -56.08
C SER A 236 -79.38 -89.79 -55.35
N ALA A 237 -79.30 -89.88 -54.02
CA ALA A 237 -80.15 -90.76 -53.23
C ALA A 237 -81.61 -90.29 -53.22
N MET A 238 -81.85 -88.97 -53.17
CA MET A 238 -83.16 -88.35 -53.35
C MET A 238 -83.68 -88.58 -54.77
N ASP A 239 -82.84 -88.48 -55.80
CA ASP A 239 -83.21 -88.80 -57.19
C ASP A 239 -83.49 -90.30 -57.37
N ASN A 240 -82.71 -91.18 -56.74
CA ASN A 240 -82.96 -92.63 -56.73
C ASN A 240 -84.23 -92.97 -55.95
N ALA A 241 -84.45 -92.36 -54.79
CA ALA A 241 -85.68 -92.51 -54.01
C ALA A 241 -86.88 -91.96 -54.77
N ARG A 242 -86.71 -90.86 -55.51
CA ARG A 242 -87.71 -90.34 -56.43
C ARG A 242 -87.96 -91.30 -57.58
N GLN A 243 -86.93 -91.91 -58.16
CA GLN A 243 -87.08 -92.92 -59.21
C GLN A 243 -87.73 -94.22 -58.70
N THR A 244 -87.42 -94.67 -57.47
CA THR A 244 -88.08 -95.84 -56.88
C THR A 244 -89.48 -95.52 -56.40
N LEU A 245 -89.75 -94.30 -55.92
CA LEU A 245 -91.11 -93.81 -55.69
C LEU A 245 -91.87 -93.68 -57.00
N ASP A 246 -91.27 -93.17 -58.07
CA ASP A 246 -91.90 -93.12 -59.39
C ASP A 246 -92.12 -94.54 -59.96
N ALA A 247 -91.22 -95.50 -59.71
CA ALA A 247 -91.36 -96.90 -60.13
C ALA A 247 -92.37 -97.70 -59.27
N SER A 248 -92.45 -97.41 -57.98
CA SER A 248 -93.43 -97.97 -57.07
C SER A 248 -94.80 -97.29 -57.23
N VAL A 249 -94.87 -95.99 -57.53
CA VAL A 249 -96.08 -95.29 -57.97
C VAL A 249 -96.48 -95.77 -59.37
N ALA A 250 -95.56 -96.10 -60.27
CA ALA A 250 -95.88 -96.73 -61.55
C ALA A 250 -96.36 -98.19 -61.39
N SER A 251 -95.87 -98.92 -60.37
CA SER A 251 -96.33 -100.28 -60.04
C SER A 251 -97.62 -100.29 -59.20
N LEU A 252 -97.86 -99.27 -58.37
CA LEU A 252 -99.05 -99.11 -57.53
C LEU A 252 -100.16 -98.29 -58.21
N ARG A 253 -99.89 -97.62 -59.35
CA ARG A 253 -100.93 -97.04 -60.24
C ARG A 253 -101.69 -98.08 -61.07
N ASN A 254 -101.35 -99.37 -60.95
CA ASN A 254 -102.01 -100.49 -61.62
C ASN A 254 -102.90 -101.35 -60.69
N HIS A 255 -103.20 -100.92 -59.46
CA HIS A 255 -104.37 -101.38 -58.70
C HIS A 255 -104.83 -100.35 -57.67
N ASP A 256 -106.14 -100.19 -57.60
CA ASP A 256 -106.88 -98.98 -57.24
C ASP A 256 -107.04 -98.65 -55.74
N PHE A 257 -107.18 -97.33 -55.51
CA PHE A 257 -108.04 -96.60 -54.55
C PHE A 257 -107.86 -96.62 -53.01
N ALA A 258 -107.94 -95.38 -52.48
CA ALA A 258 -108.61 -94.94 -51.23
C ALA A 258 -107.94 -95.26 -49.87
N THR A 259 -107.99 -94.49 -48.78
CA THR A 259 -108.29 -93.10 -48.39
C THR A 259 -107.92 -93.05 -46.88
N GLU A 260 -107.40 -91.92 -46.38
CA GLU A 260 -107.61 -91.36 -45.02
C GLU A 260 -107.26 -92.09 -43.69
N LEU A 261 -106.52 -91.32 -42.86
CA LEU A 261 -106.76 -91.00 -41.43
C LEU A 261 -106.16 -91.85 -40.28
N THR A 262 -105.52 -91.06 -39.38
CA THR A 262 -105.51 -91.11 -37.89
C THR A 262 -104.51 -91.99 -37.10
N ALA A 263 -103.65 -91.25 -36.38
CA ALA A 263 -103.54 -91.18 -34.92
C ALA A 263 -102.57 -92.10 -34.12
N ASP A 264 -101.96 -91.39 -33.16
CA ASP A 264 -101.45 -91.80 -31.84
C ASP A 264 -100.06 -92.41 -31.64
N GLY A 265 -99.34 -91.79 -30.70
CA GLY A 265 -98.61 -92.54 -29.68
C GLY A 265 -97.16 -92.15 -29.45
N ASP A 266 -96.94 -91.06 -28.69
CA ASP A 266 -95.96 -90.89 -27.60
C ASP A 266 -94.60 -91.64 -27.69
N SER A 267 -93.46 -90.98 -27.53
CA SER A 267 -93.10 -90.39 -26.23
C SER A 267 -91.91 -89.45 -26.38
N GLU A 268 -92.15 -88.22 -25.94
CA GLU A 268 -91.24 -87.25 -25.31
C GLU A 268 -90.32 -87.89 -24.23
N PRO A 269 -89.25 -87.23 -23.71
CA PRO A 269 -89.36 -85.87 -23.16
C PRO A 269 -88.16 -84.90 -23.24
N VAL A 270 -88.54 -83.61 -23.31
CA VAL A 270 -88.13 -82.48 -22.43
C VAL A 270 -86.66 -82.00 -22.53
N GLU A 271 -86.35 -80.83 -23.12
CA GLU A 271 -86.52 -79.43 -22.60
C GLU A 271 -85.56 -79.05 -21.44
N PRO A 272 -85.32 -77.76 -21.12
CA PRO A 272 -85.01 -76.58 -21.95
C PRO A 272 -83.93 -75.65 -21.30
N VAL A 273 -83.78 -74.43 -21.86
CA VAL A 273 -83.22 -73.16 -21.26
C VAL A 273 -81.68 -73.08 -21.06
N GLU A 274 -80.93 -71.98 -21.24
CA GLU A 274 -81.16 -70.53 -21.27
C GLU A 274 -80.20 -69.78 -22.22
N GLN A 275 -80.71 -68.67 -22.75
CA GLN A 275 -79.94 -67.54 -23.28
C GLN A 275 -79.02 -66.98 -22.18
N GLN A 276 -77.76 -66.70 -22.51
CA GLN A 276 -77.04 -65.66 -21.76
C GLN A 276 -76.10 -64.84 -22.63
N SER A 277 -76.25 -63.55 -22.40
CA SER A 277 -75.72 -62.38 -23.07
C SER A 277 -74.21 -62.23 -23.02
N VAL A 278 -73.69 -61.62 -24.08
CA VAL A 278 -72.50 -60.76 -24.12
C VAL A 278 -72.26 -60.01 -22.79
N ARG A 279 -71.04 -60.10 -22.24
CA ARG A 279 -70.43 -59.06 -21.40
C ARG A 279 -68.93 -58.97 -21.69
N LEU A 280 -68.49 -57.75 -22.04
CA LEU A 280 -67.09 -57.35 -22.04
C LEU A 280 -66.50 -57.50 -20.63
N PRO A 281 -65.22 -57.86 -20.46
CA PRO A 281 -64.53 -57.58 -19.22
C PRO A 281 -64.24 -56.08 -19.14
N GLU A 282 -64.90 -55.42 -18.18
CA GLU A 282 -64.59 -54.06 -17.73
C GLU A 282 -63.16 -53.99 -17.18
N GLN A 283 -62.56 -52.83 -17.39
CA GLN A 283 -61.33 -52.36 -16.77
C GLN A 283 -61.28 -52.72 -15.28
N ARG A 284 -60.23 -53.44 -14.86
CA ARG A 284 -59.83 -53.44 -13.46
C ARG A 284 -59.28 -52.04 -13.14
N ASP A 285 -60.11 -51.25 -12.49
CA ASP A 285 -59.70 -50.11 -11.68
C ASP A 285 -58.99 -50.62 -10.41
N ASP A 286 -57.76 -51.08 -10.57
CA ASP A 286 -56.79 -51.19 -9.47
C ASP A 286 -55.71 -50.12 -9.65
N VAL A 287 -56.13 -48.84 -9.71
CA VAL A 287 -55.22 -47.70 -9.53
C VAL A 287 -54.91 -47.59 -8.04
N GLN A 288 -53.93 -48.36 -7.57
CA GLN A 288 -53.22 -48.02 -6.34
C GLN A 288 -52.41 -46.76 -6.61
N THR A 289 -53.03 -45.62 -6.37
CA THR A 289 -52.35 -44.32 -6.33
C THR A 289 -51.43 -44.30 -5.12
N TYR A 290 -50.20 -44.78 -5.27
CA TYR A 290 -49.14 -44.44 -4.33
C TYR A 290 -48.78 -42.97 -4.55
N THR A 291 -49.41 -42.09 -3.76
CA THR A 291 -48.91 -40.73 -3.61
C THR A 291 -47.65 -40.83 -2.76
N ILE A 292 -46.48 -40.79 -3.40
CA ILE A 292 -45.21 -40.62 -2.67
C ILE A 292 -45.22 -39.20 -2.10
N PRO A 293 -45.19 -39.01 -0.77
CA PRO A 293 -44.97 -37.68 -0.21
C PRO A 293 -43.57 -37.21 -0.61
N ILE A 294 -43.50 -36.10 -1.36
CA ILE A 294 -42.25 -35.37 -1.54
C ILE A 294 -41.92 -34.75 -0.18
N GLU A 295 -41.12 -35.45 0.63
CA GLU A 295 -40.41 -34.83 1.73
C GLU A 295 -39.51 -33.74 1.14
N ARG A 296 -39.91 -32.48 1.34
CA ARG A 296 -39.00 -31.35 1.20
C ARG A 296 -37.96 -31.48 2.29
N GLN A 297 -36.88 -32.19 1.99
CA GLN A 297 -35.66 -32.09 2.77
C GLN A 297 -35.25 -30.62 2.74
N HIS A 298 -35.29 -30.00 3.92
CA HIS A 298 -34.67 -28.72 4.18
C HIS A 298 -33.22 -28.78 3.70
N THR A 299 -32.95 -28.24 2.53
CA THR A 299 -31.61 -27.82 2.18
C THR A 299 -31.25 -26.75 3.20
N ASN A 300 -30.34 -27.09 4.11
CA ASN A 300 -29.59 -26.13 4.91
C ASN A 300 -28.83 -25.21 3.93
N GLY A 301 -29.54 -24.20 3.44
CA GLY A 301 -28.97 -23.05 2.75
C GLY A 301 -28.16 -22.29 3.78
N THR A 302 -26.87 -22.59 3.84
CA THR A 302 -25.86 -21.77 4.49
C THR A 302 -25.92 -20.38 3.84
N ALA A 303 -26.60 -19.44 4.50
CA ALA A 303 -26.53 -18.03 4.15
C ALA A 303 -25.07 -17.55 4.33
N PRO A 304 -24.45 -16.92 3.33
CA PRO A 304 -23.15 -16.29 3.52
C PRO A 304 -23.35 -15.02 4.36
N LYS A 305 -22.64 -14.96 5.49
CA LYS A 305 -22.49 -13.73 6.30
C LYS A 305 -21.87 -12.62 5.42
N PRO A 306 -22.46 -11.41 5.34
CA PRO A 306 -21.74 -10.27 4.81
C PRO A 306 -20.74 -9.75 5.86
N GLY A 307 -19.45 -9.91 5.55
CA GLY A 307 -18.33 -9.25 6.24
C GLY A 307 -18.18 -7.77 5.84
N PRO A 308 -17.36 -6.99 6.55
CA PRO A 308 -17.77 -5.72 7.13
C PRO A 308 -17.65 -4.51 6.19
N ALA A 309 -18.53 -3.54 6.45
CA ALA A 309 -18.50 -2.20 5.90
C ALA A 309 -17.14 -1.52 6.14
N ARG A 310 -16.53 -1.04 5.05
CA ARG A 310 -15.46 -0.04 5.11
C ARG A 310 -16.02 1.21 5.79
N ARG A 311 -15.41 1.61 6.91
CA ARG A 311 -15.47 2.99 7.40
C ARG A 311 -14.25 3.74 6.85
N ASN A 312 -14.53 4.97 6.42
CA ASN A 312 -13.58 6.03 6.07
C ASN A 312 -12.60 6.31 7.20
#